data_AF-A0A8T4Y6R5-F1
#
_entry.id   AF-A0A8T4Y6R5-F1
#
_cell.length_a   1.000
_cell.length_b   1.000
_cell.length_c   1.000
_cell.angle_alpha   90.00
_cell.angle_beta   90.00
_cell.angle_gamma   90.00
#
_symmetry.space_group_name_H-M   'P 1'
#
loop_
_entity.id
_entity.type
_entity.pdbx_description
1 polymer ?
#
loop_
_entity_poly.entity_id
_entity_poly.type
_entity_poly.pdbx_seq_one_letter_code
_entity_poly.pdbx_strand_id
1 'polypeptide(L)' 'MEVPYGRYEEAYKAIHSALNGLMAPPPGKRITRLAFAWNMDGTVATIKAFMGDELLFTLTFSWNMDGSLREVART' A
#
# COMPACT_ATOMS: atom_id res chain seq x y z
N MET A 1 -5.83 -18.06 -13.58
CA MET A 1 -6.34 -16.96 -14.42
C MET A 1 -5.16 -16.03 -14.65
N GLU A 2 -4.64 -15.97 -15.86
CA GLU A 2 -3.40 -15.25 -16.18
C GLU A 2 -3.74 -13.84 -16.68
N VAL A 3 -3.15 -12.82 -16.04
CA VAL A 3 -3.40 -11.41 -16.36
C VAL A 3 -2.27 -10.91 -17.26
N PRO A 4 -2.56 -10.33 -18.44
CA PRO A 4 -1.54 -9.80 -19.34
C PRO A 4 -0.69 -8.70 -18.69
N TYR A 5 0.63 -8.84 -18.81
CA TYR A 5 1.67 -8.00 -18.20
C TYR A 5 1.51 -6.49 -18.48
N GLY A 6 0.80 -6.09 -19.54
CA GLY A 6 0.57 -4.69 -19.91
C GLY A 6 -0.43 -3.92 -19.05
N ARG A 7 -1.29 -4.58 -18.26
CA ARG A 7 -2.22 -3.89 -17.32
C ARG A 7 -1.62 -3.67 -15.93
N TYR A 8 -0.50 -4.33 -15.63
CA TYR A 8 0.22 -4.13 -14.37
C TYR A 8 0.91 -2.77 -14.32
N GLU A 9 1.46 -2.25 -15.42
CA GLU A 9 2.19 -0.98 -15.40
C GLU A 9 1.32 0.24 -15.09
N GLU A 10 0.09 0.30 -15.63
CA GLU A 10 -0.82 1.43 -15.38
C GLU A 10 -1.40 1.37 -13.96
N ALA A 11 -1.80 0.18 -13.52
CA ALA A 11 -2.22 -0.05 -12.13
C ALA A 11 -1.06 0.23 -11.15
N TYR A 12 0.15 -0.22 -11.47
CA TYR A 12 1.34 0.04 -10.68
C TYR A 12 1.71 1.52 -10.68
N LYS A 13 1.61 2.25 -11.79
CA LYS A 13 1.83 3.71 -11.80
C LYS A 13 0.81 4.47 -10.96
N ALA A 14 -0.46 4.12 -11.05
CA ALA A 14 -1.52 4.77 -10.25
C ALA A 14 -1.34 4.49 -8.75
N ILE A 15 -1.05 3.23 -8.40
CA ILE A 15 -0.73 2.82 -7.02
C ILE A 15 0.56 3.47 -6.56
N HIS A 16 1.61 3.50 -7.38
CA HIS A 16 2.92 4.07 -7.04
C HIS A 16 2.85 5.59 -6.84
N SER A 17 2.09 6.31 -7.66
CA SER A 17 1.89 7.76 -7.52
C SER A 17 1.09 8.10 -6.26
N ALA A 18 -0.03 7.40 -6.01
CA ALA A 18 -0.84 7.59 -4.80
C ALA A 18 -0.08 7.18 -3.53
N LEU A 19 0.67 6.08 -3.59
CA LEU A 19 1.50 5.61 -2.48
C LEU A 19 2.66 6.55 -2.20
N ASN A 20 3.25 7.24 -3.19
CA ASN A 20 4.39 8.11 -2.93
C ASN A 20 4.03 9.26 -1.98
N GLY A 21 2.83 9.83 -2.12
CA GLY A 21 2.32 10.85 -1.19
C GLY A 21 1.96 10.28 0.19
N LEU A 22 1.35 9.10 0.22
CA LEU A 22 0.90 8.45 1.46
C LEU A 22 2.02 7.79 2.26
N MET A 23 3.08 7.34 1.59
CA MET A 23 4.27 6.74 2.19
C MET A 23 5.30 7.77 2.66
N ALA A 24 5.03 9.07 2.51
CA ALA A 24 5.92 10.09 3.04
C ALA A 24 5.99 9.96 4.59
N PRO A 25 7.18 9.69 5.17
CA PRO A 25 7.33 9.70 6.61
C PRO A 25 7.09 11.11 7.16
N PRO A 26 6.66 11.23 8.43
CA PRO A 26 6.58 12.52 9.10
C PRO A 26 7.93 13.28 9.04
N PRO A 27 7.93 14.63 9.04
CA PRO A 27 9.16 15.41 8.99
C PRO A 27 10.17 14.98 10.05
N GLY A 28 11.43 14.77 9.63
CA GLY A 28 12.51 14.33 10.51
C GLY A 28 12.53 12.83 10.84
N LYS A 29 11.57 12.03 10.33
CA LYS A 29 11.56 10.58 10.47
C LYS A 29 11.88 9.88 9.15
N ARG A 30 12.38 8.65 9.24
CA ARG A 30 12.67 7.79 8.08
C ARG A 30 12.04 6.42 8.25
N ILE A 31 11.53 5.86 7.17
CA ILE A 31 11.04 4.47 7.18
C ILE A 31 12.27 3.56 7.14
N THR A 32 12.39 2.68 8.12
CA THR A 32 13.45 1.65 8.16
C THR A 32 12.89 0.26 7.93
N ARG A 33 11.57 0.07 8.09
CA ARG A 33 10.91 -1.23 7.95
C ARG A 33 9.44 -1.05 7.51
N LEU A 34 8.98 -1.95 6.67
CA LEU A 34 7.58 -2.09 6.28
C LEU A 34 7.08 -3.48 6.70
N ALA A 35 5.87 -3.57 7.24
CA ALA A 35 5.18 -4.82 7.49
C ALA A 35 3.89 -4.88 6.69
N PHE A 36 3.71 -5.97 5.95
CA PHE A 36 2.56 -6.19 5.08
C PHE A 36 1.62 -7.20 5.73
N ALA A 37 0.32 -6.92 5.66
CA ALA A 37 -0.72 -7.91 5.92
C ALA A 37 -1.57 -8.06 4.66
N TRP A 38 -2.00 -9.28 4.38
CA TRP A 38 -2.74 -9.65 3.17
C TRP A 38 -4.12 -10.15 3.55
N ASN A 39 -5.10 -9.86 2.70
CA ASN A 39 -6.42 -10.47 2.75
C ASN A 39 -6.36 -11.93 2.27
N MET A 40 -7.40 -12.73 2.54
CA MET A 40 -7.45 -14.13 2.11
C MET A 40 -7.46 -14.31 0.58
N ASP A 41 -7.90 -13.28 -0.14
CA ASP A 41 -7.91 -13.23 -1.61
C ASP A 41 -6.54 -12.86 -2.22
N GLY A 42 -5.53 -12.62 -1.39
CA GLY A 42 -4.18 -12.25 -1.81
C GLY A 42 -3.98 -10.75 -2.10
N THR A 43 -4.99 -9.91 -1.90
CA THR A 43 -4.84 -8.45 -1.96
C THR A 43 -4.16 -7.91 -0.69
N VAL A 44 -3.48 -6.77 -0.78
CA VAL A 44 -2.86 -6.14 0.41
C VAL A 44 -3.97 -5.61 1.31
N ALA A 45 -3.98 -6.00 2.58
CA ALA A 45 -4.90 -5.45 3.58
C ALA A 45 -4.32 -4.19 4.21
N THR A 46 -3.08 -4.28 4.72
CA THR A 46 -2.41 -3.15 5.39
C THR A 46 -0.92 -3.11 5.12
N ILE A 47 -0.36 -1.91 5.12
CA ILE A 47 1.08 -1.66 5.18
C ILE A 47 1.38 -0.80 6.40
N LYS A 48 2.19 -1.32 7.32
CA LYS A 48 2.65 -0.58 8.49
C LYS A 48 4.09 -0.13 8.26
N ALA A 49 4.34 1.17 8.39
CA ALA A 49 5.67 1.75 8.24
C ALA A 49 6.28 2.07 9.59
N PHE A 50 7.55 1.72 9.78
CA PHE A 50 8.24 1.88 11.07
C PHE A 50 9.57 2.63 10.92
N MET A 51 10.01 3.27 12.01
CA MET A 51 11.38 3.73 12.23
C MET A 51 11.94 2.99 13.45
N GLY A 52 12.81 2.00 13.20
CA GLY A 52 13.17 0.99 14.19
C GLY A 52 11.93 0.22 14.66
N ASP A 53 11.61 0.36 15.93
CA ASP A 53 10.44 -0.25 16.57
C ASP A 53 9.22 0.69 16.63
N GLU A 54 9.39 1.98 16.31
CA GLU A 54 8.31 2.96 16.30
C GLU A 54 7.44 2.81 15.06
N LEU A 55 6.12 2.64 15.22
CA LEU A 55 5.15 2.73 14.13
C LEU A 55 4.97 4.19 13.71
N LEU A 56 5.29 4.51 12.46
CA LEU A 56 5.13 5.85 11.89
C LEU A 56 3.72 6.10 11.38
N PHE A 57 3.15 5.13 10.67
CA PHE A 57 1.79 5.17 10.13
C PHE A 57 1.40 3.78 9.61
N THR A 58 0.10 3.60 9.43
CA THR A 58 -0.50 2.45 8.75
C THR A 58 -1.28 2.91 7.54
N LEU A 59 -1.08 2.25 6.41
CA LEU A 59 -1.94 2.34 5.24
C LEU A 59 -2.89 1.15 5.26
N THR A 60 -4.19 1.42 5.16
CA THR A 60 -5.25 0.42 5.05
C THR A 60 -5.85 0.49 3.66
N PHE A 61 -5.98 -0.65 3.00
CA PHE A 61 -6.43 -0.75 1.64
C PHE A 61 -7.81 -1.40 1.63
N SER A 62 -8.76 -0.72 1.00
CA SER A 62 -10.10 -1.24 0.75
C SER A 62 -10.21 -1.57 -0.73
N TRP A 63 -10.65 -2.79 -1.03
CA TRP A 63 -10.81 -3.28 -2.40
C TRP A 63 -12.29 -3.46 -2.74
N ASN A 64 -12.62 -3.28 -4.00
CA ASN A 64 -13.91 -3.67 -4.55
C ASN A 64 -13.94 -5.18 -4.84
N MET A 65 -15.14 -5.74 -5.00
CA MET A 65 -15.32 -7.17 -5.32
C MET A 65 -14.71 -7.58 -6.67
N ASP A 66 -14.50 -6.63 -7.59
CA ASP A 66 -13.86 -6.85 -8.88
C ASP A 66 -12.32 -6.83 -8.81
N GLY A 67 -11.75 -6.66 -7.61
CA GLY A 67 -10.31 -6.60 -7.37
C GLY A 67 -9.68 -5.23 -7.64
N SER A 68 -10.47 -4.22 -7.99
CA SER A 68 -9.97 -2.84 -8.11
C SER A 68 -9.77 -2.19 -6.75
N LEU A 69 -8.74 -1.35 -6.62
CA LEU A 69 -8.49 -0.59 -5.40
C LEU A 69 -9.55 0.50 -5.24
N ARG A 70 -10.30 0.44 -4.15
CA ARG A 70 -11.36 1.41 -3.85
C ARG A 70 -10.82 2.63 -3.11
N GLU A 71 -10.04 2.39 -2.07
CA GLU A 71 -9.57 3.44 -1.17
C GLU A 71 -8.27 3.02 -0.48
N VAL A 72 -7.43 4.01 -0.19
CA VAL A 72 -6.29 3.86 0.72
C VAL A 72 -6.42 4.92 1.82
N ALA A 73 -6.57 4.46 3.05
CA ALA A 73 -6.63 5.32 4.22
C ALA A 73 -5.29 5.28 4.97
N ARG A 74 -4.82 6.43 5.46
CA ARG A 74 -3.63 6.55 6.30
C ARG A 74 -4.03 6.93 7.72
N THR A 75 -3.50 6.19 8.70
CA THR A 75 -3.65 6.45 10.15
C THR A 75 -2.31 6.46 10.85
#